data_AF-A0AAT9R8N1-F1
#
_entry.id   AF-A0AAT9R8N1-F1
#
_cell.length_a   1.000
_cell.length_b   1.000
_cell.length_c   1.000
_cell.angle_alpha   90.00
_cell.angle_beta   90.00
_cell.angle_gamma   90.00
#
_symmetry.space_group_name_H-M   'P 1'
#
loop_
_entity.id
_entity.type
_entity.pdbx_description
1 polymer ?
#
loop_
_entity_poly.entity_id
_entity_poly.type
_entity_poly.pdbx_seq_one_letter_code
_entity_poly.pdbx_strand_id
1 'polypeptide(L)'
;MLRTARVLLPLALLPLLLTACGTEKVVAAGREPLMPAPDRAELHARAEALGLAPGLVHVTESPGFTLARQSVGVYGGDGFSAAYWSRKNSAQLLLLVDHGTMNAESCPEQPLGQGTGASVGCERDGDAWYRTSAGQHEYAVPEDGHVVRISAATAAVDRDVLRAAALAAHRPTDAELAYLLPPRHHDKHLPPHDGMPVQRGDLPPAGDGAPNNEVGTSG
;
A
#
# COMPACT_ATOMS: atom_id res chain seq x y z
N MET A 1 55.92 -25.11 5.96
CA MET A 1 56.57 -26.42 6.20
C MET A 1 55.47 -27.43 6.54
N LEU A 2 55.50 -28.60 5.86
CA LEU A 2 54.67 -29.83 6.01
C LEU A 2 53.15 -29.69 5.71
N ARG A 3 52.61 -30.04 4.52
CA ARG A 3 52.40 -31.37 3.86
C ARG A 3 51.65 -32.35 4.77
N THR A 4 50.41 -32.75 4.45
CA THR A 4 49.93 -34.00 3.76
C THR A 4 48.90 -34.67 4.70
N ALA A 5 47.88 -35.44 4.33
CA ALA A 5 47.53 -36.15 3.10
C ALA A 5 46.01 -36.38 3.02
N ARG A 6 45.50 -36.49 1.79
CA ARG A 6 44.21 -37.11 1.44
C ARG A 6 44.26 -38.61 1.75
N VAL A 7 43.19 -39.18 2.30
CA VAL A 7 42.95 -40.63 2.28
C VAL A 7 41.53 -40.90 1.79
N LEU A 8 41.48 -41.78 0.79
CA LEU A 8 40.31 -42.24 0.06
C LEU A 8 39.40 -43.16 0.89
N LEU A 9 38.12 -43.09 0.52
CA LEU A 9 37.01 -44.00 0.81
C LEU A 9 37.35 -45.48 0.47
N PRO A 10 36.75 -46.44 1.21
CA PRO A 10 36.12 -47.55 0.51
C PRO A 10 34.68 -47.85 0.96
N LEU A 11 33.94 -48.28 -0.05
CA LEU A 11 32.56 -48.74 -0.15
C LEU A 11 32.25 -49.94 0.79
N ALA A 12 31.12 -49.92 1.50
CA ALA A 12 30.51 -51.12 2.08
C ALA A 12 28.97 -51.05 1.98
N LEU A 13 28.39 -52.20 1.63
CA LEU A 13 27.02 -52.44 1.15
C LEU A 13 25.91 -52.31 2.23
N LEU A 14 24.69 -51.97 1.74
CA LEU A 14 23.34 -52.15 2.32
C LEU A 14 23.05 -53.62 2.77
N PRO A 15 21.91 -53.99 3.44
CA PRO A 15 20.69 -53.23 3.82
C PRO A 15 20.18 -53.47 5.27
N LEU A 16 19.31 -52.60 5.81
CA LEU A 16 18.40 -52.99 6.90
C LEU A 16 16.95 -52.73 6.51
N LEU A 17 16.23 -53.84 6.42
CA LEU A 17 14.81 -53.98 6.21
C LEU A 17 14.05 -53.43 7.41
N LEU A 18 13.18 -52.43 7.18
CA LEU A 18 12.05 -52.15 8.06
C LEU A 18 10.78 -52.02 7.20
N THR A 19 10.21 -53.18 6.87
CA THR A 19 8.83 -53.30 6.42
C THR A 19 7.92 -53.14 7.64
N ALA A 20 7.49 -51.92 7.93
CA ALA A 20 6.33 -51.68 8.79
C ALA A 20 5.11 -51.44 7.88
N CYS A 21 4.23 -52.44 7.84
CA CYS A 21 2.93 -52.41 7.20
C CYS A 21 1.98 -51.54 8.05
N GLY A 22 1.70 -50.32 7.60
CA GLY A 22 0.59 -49.50 8.09
C GLY A 22 -0.18 -49.00 6.88
N THR A 23 -1.21 -49.73 6.47
CA THR A 23 -2.17 -49.29 5.44
C THR A 23 -3.09 -48.23 6.02
N GLU A 24 -2.56 -47.03 6.22
CA GLU A 24 -3.39 -45.83 6.24
C GLU A 24 -3.41 -45.31 4.81
N LYS A 25 -4.60 -45.26 4.20
CA LYS A 25 -4.78 -44.59 2.93
C LYS A 25 -4.41 -43.13 3.18
N VAL A 26 -3.18 -42.75 2.84
CA VAL A 26 -2.83 -41.36 2.61
C VAL A 26 -3.72 -40.96 1.45
N VAL A 27 -4.88 -40.38 1.77
CA VAL A 27 -5.58 -39.52 0.84
C VAL A 27 -4.54 -38.48 0.53
N ALA A 28 -3.90 -38.63 -0.63
CA ALA A 28 -3.20 -37.52 -1.25
C ALA A 28 -4.30 -36.49 -1.46
N ALA A 29 -4.49 -35.63 -0.46
CA ALA A 29 -5.18 -34.38 -0.64
C ALA A 29 -4.45 -33.76 -1.81
N GLY A 30 -5.11 -33.76 -2.97
CA GLY A 30 -4.57 -33.15 -4.17
C GLY A 30 -4.11 -31.78 -3.73
N ARG A 31 -2.81 -31.52 -3.88
CA ARG A 31 -2.25 -30.21 -3.61
C ARG A 31 -3.05 -29.28 -4.51
N GLU A 32 -3.97 -28.51 -3.92
CA GLU A 32 -4.73 -27.54 -4.67
C GLU A 32 -3.70 -26.72 -5.45
N PRO A 33 -3.88 -26.51 -6.76
CA PRO A 33 -2.99 -25.66 -7.51
C PRO A 33 -2.90 -24.33 -6.75
N LEU A 34 -1.68 -23.92 -6.37
CA LEU A 34 -1.50 -22.53 -5.93
C LEU A 34 -2.10 -21.67 -7.04
N MET A 35 -3.11 -20.89 -6.70
CA MET A 35 -3.70 -19.94 -7.62
C MET A 35 -2.56 -19.17 -8.30
N PRO A 36 -2.51 -19.11 -9.64
CA PRO A 36 -1.47 -18.37 -10.33
C PRO A 36 -1.50 -16.92 -9.85
N ALA A 37 -0.32 -16.29 -9.79
CA ALA A 37 -0.24 -14.87 -9.48
C ALA A 37 -1.13 -14.09 -10.47
N PRO A 38 -1.87 -13.07 -10.01
CA PRO A 38 -2.74 -12.29 -10.88
C PRO A 38 -1.91 -11.61 -11.96
N ASP A 39 -2.43 -11.61 -13.19
CA ASP A 39 -1.79 -10.90 -14.30
C ASP A 39 -2.07 -9.38 -14.25
N ARG A 40 -1.37 -8.61 -15.09
CA ARG A 40 -1.50 -7.15 -15.15
C ARG A 40 -2.93 -6.69 -15.41
N ALA A 41 -3.65 -7.35 -16.30
CA ALA A 41 -5.01 -6.96 -16.69
C ALA A 41 -5.98 -7.16 -15.53
N GLU A 42 -5.84 -8.27 -14.81
CA GLU A 42 -6.57 -8.52 -13.58
C GLU A 42 -6.27 -7.47 -12.51
N LEU A 43 -5.00 -7.11 -12.31
CA LEU A 43 -4.61 -6.09 -11.34
C LEU A 43 -5.15 -4.70 -11.71
N HIS A 44 -5.18 -4.36 -13.00
CA HIS A 44 -5.80 -3.13 -13.51
C HIS A 44 -7.30 -3.11 -13.24
N ALA A 45 -8.01 -4.18 -13.55
CA ALA A 45 -9.44 -4.28 -13.25
C ALA A 45 -9.73 -4.16 -11.73
N ARG A 46 -8.84 -4.69 -10.87
CA ARG A 46 -8.94 -4.53 -9.42
C ARG A 46 -8.76 -3.07 -8.99
N ALA A 47 -7.83 -2.33 -9.61
CA ALA A 47 -7.64 -0.90 -9.34
C ALA A 47 -8.86 -0.08 -9.81
N GLU A 48 -9.37 -0.34 -11.01
CA GLU A 48 -10.57 0.31 -11.56
C GLU A 48 -11.80 0.05 -10.69
N ALA A 49 -11.96 -1.16 -10.15
CA ALA A 49 -13.04 -1.49 -9.23
C ALA A 49 -12.99 -0.69 -7.91
N LEU A 50 -11.82 -0.13 -7.56
CA LEU A 50 -11.65 0.79 -6.43
C LEU A 50 -11.79 2.27 -6.83
N GLY A 51 -12.05 2.56 -8.11
CA GLY A 51 -12.12 3.92 -8.65
C GLY A 51 -10.75 4.53 -8.96
N LEU A 52 -9.68 3.74 -9.01
CA LEU A 52 -8.34 4.22 -9.35
C LEU A 52 -8.09 4.07 -10.85
N ALA A 53 -7.61 5.14 -11.51
CA ALA A 53 -7.05 5.06 -12.84
C ALA A 53 -5.75 4.23 -12.79
N PRO A 54 -5.64 3.08 -13.47
CA PRO A 54 -4.46 2.22 -13.35
C PRO A 54 -3.14 2.86 -13.81
N GLY A 55 -3.23 3.92 -14.63
CA GLY A 55 -2.08 4.73 -15.05
C GLY A 55 -1.53 5.65 -13.96
N LEU A 56 -2.35 6.03 -12.98
CA LEU A 56 -1.99 6.96 -11.90
C LEU A 56 -1.51 6.23 -10.63
N VAL A 57 -1.65 4.91 -10.54
CA VAL A 57 -1.14 4.15 -9.41
C VAL A 57 0.39 4.21 -9.38
N HIS A 58 0.94 4.69 -8.27
CA HIS A 58 2.37 4.82 -8.06
C HIS A 58 2.79 4.26 -6.70
N VAL A 59 4.06 3.91 -6.59
CA VAL A 59 4.74 3.60 -5.33
C VAL A 59 5.99 4.45 -5.22
N THR A 60 6.50 4.60 -4.00
CA THR A 60 7.78 5.24 -3.73
C THR A 60 8.53 4.46 -2.66
N GLU A 61 9.83 4.69 -2.57
CA GLU A 61 10.67 4.16 -1.52
C GLU A 61 11.39 5.28 -0.80
N SER A 62 11.43 5.20 0.53
CA SER A 62 12.24 6.08 1.36
C SER A 62 12.75 5.32 2.58
N PRO A 63 14.07 5.33 2.87
CA PRO A 63 14.63 4.59 3.99
C PRO A 63 13.93 4.88 5.31
N GLY A 64 13.46 3.82 5.99
CA GLY A 64 12.77 3.93 7.28
C GLY A 64 11.27 4.24 7.19
N PHE A 65 10.74 4.48 5.99
CA PHE A 65 9.31 4.61 5.75
C PHE A 65 8.73 3.30 5.23
N THR A 66 7.54 2.94 5.70
CA THR A 66 6.82 1.75 5.24
C THR A 66 5.45 2.18 4.75
N LEU A 67 4.97 1.59 3.65
CA LEU A 67 3.62 1.82 3.17
C LEU A 67 2.58 1.41 4.22
N ALA A 68 1.65 2.30 4.52
CA ALA A 68 0.42 1.97 5.22
C ALA A 68 -0.63 1.52 4.20
N ARG A 69 -0.69 0.21 3.90
CA ARG A 69 -1.56 -0.32 2.81
C ARG A 69 -3.01 0.14 2.89
N GLN A 70 -3.55 0.26 4.11
CA GLN A 70 -4.93 0.71 4.34
C GLN A 70 -5.19 2.18 3.96
N SER A 71 -4.16 2.96 3.70
CA SER A 71 -4.25 4.34 3.22
C SER A 71 -4.32 4.46 1.69
N VAL A 72 -4.12 3.35 0.98
CA VAL A 72 -4.24 3.31 -0.48
C VAL A 72 -5.70 3.57 -0.85
N GLY A 73 -5.92 4.59 -1.68
CA GLY A 73 -7.26 4.96 -2.10
C GLY A 73 -7.27 6.06 -3.15
N VAL A 74 -8.49 6.44 -3.56
CA VAL A 74 -8.72 7.47 -4.55
C VAL A 74 -8.35 8.84 -4.01
N TYR A 75 -7.69 9.64 -4.83
CA TYR A 75 -7.49 11.07 -4.62
C TYR A 75 -8.10 11.84 -5.78
N GLY A 76 -8.82 12.92 -5.51
CA GLY A 76 -9.52 13.66 -6.57
C GLY A 76 -10.64 12.84 -7.18
N GLY A 77 -10.69 12.77 -8.52
CA GLY A 77 -11.69 12.02 -9.28
C GLY A 77 -11.39 10.51 -9.33
N ASP A 78 -10.23 10.17 -9.89
CA ASP A 78 -9.73 8.81 -10.10
C ASP A 78 -8.20 8.69 -9.88
N GLY A 79 -7.61 9.73 -9.26
CA GLY A 79 -6.21 9.77 -8.87
C GLY A 79 -5.90 8.82 -7.71
N PHE A 80 -4.64 8.83 -7.27
CA PHE A 80 -4.10 7.88 -6.33
C PHE A 80 -3.53 8.58 -5.08
N SER A 81 -3.79 8.01 -3.91
CA SER A 81 -3.20 8.40 -2.62
C SER A 81 -2.61 7.20 -1.91
N ALA A 82 -1.44 7.39 -1.30
CA ALA A 82 -0.84 6.44 -0.36
C ALA A 82 0.00 7.15 0.71
N ALA A 83 -0.13 6.73 1.96
CA ALA A 83 0.69 7.21 3.07
C ALA A 83 1.79 6.20 3.43
N TYR A 84 2.97 6.72 3.72
CA TYR A 84 4.11 5.97 4.25
C TYR A 84 4.47 6.52 5.61
N TRP A 85 4.78 5.65 6.57
CA TRP A 85 5.06 6.03 7.95
C TRP A 85 6.41 5.53 8.41
N SER A 86 7.10 6.33 9.21
CA SER A 86 8.30 5.94 9.92
C SER A 86 7.98 5.62 11.37
N ARG A 87 8.23 4.38 11.79
CA ARG A 87 8.10 3.96 13.20
C ARG A 87 9.09 4.65 14.14
N LYS A 88 10.20 5.15 13.59
CA LYS A 88 11.30 5.72 14.38
C LYS A 88 10.96 7.10 14.94
N ASN A 89 10.25 7.91 14.17
CA ASN A 89 9.98 9.32 14.49
C ASN A 89 8.52 9.73 14.21
N SER A 90 7.64 8.77 13.92
CA SER A 90 6.23 9.01 13.57
C SER A 90 6.03 9.96 12.38
N ALA A 91 7.06 10.18 11.57
CA ALA A 91 6.96 11.00 10.37
C ALA A 91 6.10 10.29 9.32
N GLN A 92 5.40 11.08 8.52
CA GLN A 92 4.55 10.62 7.42
C GLN A 92 5.00 11.26 6.11
N LEU A 93 5.08 10.44 5.07
CA LEU A 93 5.07 10.89 3.67
C LEU A 93 3.69 10.62 3.10
N LEU A 94 3.13 11.57 2.36
CA LEU A 94 1.90 11.39 1.60
C LEU A 94 2.23 11.50 0.11
N LEU A 95 2.06 10.39 -0.61
CA LEU A 95 2.13 10.30 -2.06
C LEU A 95 0.74 10.54 -2.63
N LEU A 96 0.60 11.56 -3.48
CA LEU A 96 -0.59 11.88 -4.24
C LEU A 96 -0.24 11.90 -5.73
N VAL A 97 -1.10 11.32 -6.56
CA VAL A 97 -0.96 11.38 -8.02
C VAL A 97 -2.30 11.73 -8.61
N ASP A 98 -2.34 12.77 -9.42
CA ASP A 98 -3.57 13.22 -10.05
C ASP A 98 -3.29 13.79 -11.45
N HIS A 99 -4.33 13.83 -12.27
CA HIS A 99 -4.29 14.49 -13.56
C HIS A 99 -3.91 15.96 -13.44
N GLY A 100 -3.20 16.46 -14.44
CA GLY A 100 -2.88 17.89 -14.56
C GLY A 100 -1.42 18.15 -14.89
N THR A 101 -1.04 19.41 -14.71
CA THR A 101 0.30 19.90 -15.01
C THR A 101 0.80 20.80 -13.88
N MET A 102 2.11 20.97 -13.80
CA MET A 102 2.76 21.85 -12.83
C MET A 102 3.82 22.69 -13.54
N ASN A 103 3.60 24.01 -13.59
CA ASN A 103 4.52 24.97 -14.18
C ASN A 103 4.70 26.18 -13.24
N ALA A 104 5.49 27.17 -13.68
CA ALA A 104 5.81 28.34 -12.85
C ALA A 104 4.56 29.16 -12.47
N GLU A 105 3.56 29.21 -13.36
CA GLU A 105 2.33 29.97 -13.13
C GLU A 105 1.35 29.21 -12.22
N SER A 106 1.15 27.90 -12.47
CA SER A 106 0.17 27.09 -11.74
C SER A 106 0.64 26.63 -10.36
N CYS A 107 1.96 26.58 -10.14
CA CYS A 107 2.54 26.10 -8.89
C CYS A 107 2.07 26.85 -7.63
N PRO A 108 2.11 28.19 -7.58
CA PRO A 108 1.65 28.93 -6.40
C PRO A 108 0.13 28.91 -6.23
N GLU A 109 -0.64 28.63 -7.30
CA GLU A 109 -2.11 28.61 -7.27
C GLU A 109 -2.65 27.31 -6.68
N GLN A 110 -1.94 26.20 -6.87
CA GLN A 110 -2.36 24.93 -6.32
C GLN A 110 -2.17 24.90 -4.80
N PRO A 111 -3.17 24.47 -4.02
CA PRO A 111 -3.02 24.33 -2.58
C PRO A 111 -2.04 23.20 -2.23
N LEU A 112 -1.36 23.38 -1.09
CA LEU A 112 -0.50 22.37 -0.48
C LEU A 112 -1.18 21.85 0.79
N GLY A 113 -1.27 20.51 0.92
CA GLY A 113 -2.02 19.86 2.00
C GLY A 113 -3.53 20.11 1.91
N GLN A 114 -4.20 20.13 3.06
CA GLN A 114 -5.66 20.32 3.16
C GLN A 114 -6.11 21.78 2.94
N GLY A 115 -5.38 22.57 2.13
CA GLY A 115 -5.82 23.89 1.68
C GLY A 115 -5.97 24.93 2.80
N THR A 116 -4.92 25.14 3.59
CA THR A 116 -4.92 26.10 4.71
C THR A 116 -5.06 27.57 4.30
N GLY A 117 -5.22 27.87 3.01
CA GLY A 117 -5.29 29.24 2.45
C GLY A 117 -3.97 30.02 2.52
N ALA A 118 -2.91 29.42 3.06
CA ALA A 118 -1.59 30.03 3.13
C ALA A 118 -0.92 30.04 1.74
N SER A 119 -0.21 31.13 1.43
CA SER A 119 0.51 31.28 0.17
C SER A 119 1.52 30.16 -0.01
N VAL A 120 1.56 29.57 -1.21
CA VAL A 120 2.49 28.50 -1.54
C VAL A 120 3.76 29.10 -2.15
N GLY A 121 4.89 28.87 -1.49
CA GLY A 121 6.21 29.13 -2.07
C GLY A 121 6.57 28.01 -3.05
N CYS A 122 7.05 28.37 -4.23
CA CYS A 122 7.44 27.43 -5.28
C CYS A 122 8.86 27.72 -5.77
N GLU A 123 9.69 26.69 -5.73
CA GLU A 123 11.08 26.71 -6.19
C GLU A 123 11.26 25.61 -7.23
N ARG A 124 11.82 25.95 -8.41
CA ARG A 124 12.15 24.95 -9.43
C ARG A 124 13.44 24.22 -9.03
N ASP A 125 13.40 22.89 -9.08
CA ASP A 125 14.53 22.02 -8.71
C ASP A 125 14.66 20.90 -9.76
N GLY A 126 15.49 21.14 -10.79
CA GLY A 126 15.54 20.29 -11.96
C GLY A 126 14.20 20.29 -12.69
N ASP A 127 13.65 19.11 -12.95
CA ASP A 127 12.33 18.94 -13.57
C ASP A 127 11.18 18.89 -12.56
N ALA A 128 11.51 18.93 -11.27
CA ALA A 128 10.54 18.96 -10.19
C ALA A 128 10.36 20.37 -9.60
N TRP A 129 9.32 20.53 -8.79
CA TRP A 129 9.02 21.73 -8.03
C TRP A 129 9.06 21.42 -6.54
N TYR A 130 9.90 22.13 -5.79
CA TYR A 130 9.84 22.13 -4.34
C TYR A 130 8.85 23.20 -3.89
N ARG A 131 7.87 22.79 -3.10
CA ARG A 131 6.72 23.60 -2.70
C ARG A 131 6.63 23.65 -1.19
N THR A 132 6.31 24.81 -0.63
CA THR A 132 6.20 24.99 0.82
C THR A 132 4.99 25.84 1.19
N SER A 133 4.30 25.47 2.26
CA SER A 133 3.22 26.28 2.85
C SER A 133 2.89 25.79 4.25
N ALA A 134 2.66 26.71 5.20
CA ALA A 134 2.13 26.41 6.54
C ALA A 134 2.76 25.19 7.26
N GLY A 135 4.10 25.09 7.30
CA GLY A 135 4.80 24.00 7.99
C GLY A 135 4.77 22.65 7.26
N GLN A 136 4.29 22.65 6.02
CA GLN A 136 4.32 21.51 5.12
C GLN A 136 5.23 21.84 3.93
N HIS A 137 5.82 20.79 3.38
CA HIS A 137 6.55 20.87 2.12
C HIS A 137 6.21 19.70 1.22
N GLU A 138 6.48 19.86 -0.06
CA GLU A 138 6.16 18.89 -1.09
C GLU A 138 7.15 18.97 -2.24
N TYR A 139 7.47 17.82 -2.83
CA TYR A 139 8.01 17.76 -4.18
C TYR A 139 6.92 17.34 -5.15
N ALA A 140 6.70 18.16 -6.18
CA ALA A 140 5.82 17.86 -7.30
C ALA A 140 6.66 17.58 -8.55
N VAL A 141 6.52 16.38 -9.10
CA VAL A 141 7.17 15.90 -10.31
C VAL A 141 6.11 15.86 -11.41
N PRO A 142 6.10 16.82 -12.34
CA PRO A 142 5.22 16.78 -13.49
C PRO A 142 5.65 15.64 -14.43
N GLU A 143 4.70 14.79 -14.81
CA GLU A 143 4.84 13.77 -15.84
C GLU A 143 3.85 14.03 -16.98
N ASP A 144 3.87 13.19 -18.02
CA ASP A 144 2.94 13.35 -19.14
C ASP A 144 1.49 13.11 -18.68
N GLY A 145 0.69 14.18 -18.66
CA GLY A 145 -0.73 14.17 -18.32
C GLY A 145 -1.08 14.08 -16.82
N HIS A 146 -0.09 14.02 -15.93
CA HIS A 146 -0.33 13.91 -14.48
C HIS A 146 0.83 14.48 -13.66
N VAL A 147 0.62 14.66 -12.35
CA VAL A 147 1.65 15.14 -11.43
C VAL A 147 1.78 14.20 -10.25
N VAL A 148 3.00 13.74 -9.99
CA VAL A 148 3.35 12.95 -8.80
C VAL A 148 3.79 13.90 -7.69
N ARG A 149 3.13 13.86 -6.55
CA ARG A 149 3.36 14.76 -5.41
C ARG A 149 3.72 13.95 -4.17
N ILE A 150 4.85 14.25 -3.53
CA ILE A 150 5.19 13.69 -2.21
C ILE A 150 5.31 14.82 -1.21
N SER A 151 4.49 14.78 -0.17
CA SER A 151 4.41 15.81 0.87
C SER A 151 4.70 15.27 2.27
N ALA A 152 5.17 16.17 3.13
CA ALA A 152 5.44 15.89 4.54
C ALA A 152 5.43 17.18 5.37
N ALA A 153 5.42 17.04 6.70
CA ALA A 153 5.67 18.16 7.59
C ALA A 153 7.16 18.54 7.57
N THR A 154 7.46 19.83 7.42
CA THR A 154 8.85 20.34 7.34
C THR A 154 9.65 20.06 8.61
N ALA A 155 8.98 19.94 9.75
CA ALA A 155 9.62 19.62 11.03
C ALA A 155 9.91 18.13 11.22
N ALA A 156 9.36 17.25 10.38
CA ALA A 156 9.44 15.79 10.54
C ALA A 156 10.30 15.09 9.47
N VAL A 157 10.43 15.70 8.28
CA VAL A 157 11.17 15.13 7.15
C VAL A 157 12.04 16.22 6.53
N ASP A 158 13.30 15.90 6.25
CA ASP A 158 14.22 16.83 5.59
C ASP A 158 13.92 16.92 4.08
N ARG A 159 14.22 18.09 3.49
CA ARG A 159 14.01 18.34 2.05
C ARG A 159 14.67 17.26 1.17
N ASP A 160 15.89 16.83 1.51
CA ASP A 160 16.62 15.83 0.72
C ASP A 160 15.97 14.44 0.75
N VAL A 161 15.41 14.06 1.90
CA VAL A 161 14.66 12.80 2.04
C VAL A 161 13.37 12.87 1.22
N LEU A 162 12.67 14.00 1.28
CA LEU A 162 11.46 14.22 0.50
C LEU A 162 11.75 14.20 -1.01
N ARG A 163 12.85 14.85 -1.44
CA ARG A 163 13.33 14.85 -2.81
C ARG A 163 13.63 13.42 -3.29
N ALA A 164 14.39 12.67 -2.50
CA ALA A 164 14.77 11.31 -2.84
C ALA A 164 13.54 10.41 -3.00
N ALA A 165 12.56 10.53 -2.10
CA ALA A 165 11.28 9.81 -2.22
C ALA A 165 10.53 10.20 -3.51
N ALA A 166 10.46 11.49 -3.83
CA ALA A 166 9.76 11.95 -5.04
C ALA A 166 10.41 11.41 -6.32
N LEU A 167 11.75 11.37 -6.37
CA LEU A 167 12.49 10.81 -7.50
C LEU A 167 12.46 9.27 -7.56
N ALA A 168 12.23 8.61 -6.43
CA ALA A 168 12.03 7.16 -6.37
C ALA A 168 10.59 6.74 -6.71
N ALA A 169 9.67 7.69 -6.88
CA ALA A 169 8.30 7.38 -7.24
C ALA A 169 8.23 6.78 -8.65
N HIS A 170 7.48 5.70 -8.81
CA HIS A 170 7.37 4.98 -10.08
C HIS A 170 6.06 4.19 -10.16
N ARG A 171 5.68 3.79 -11.38
CA ARG A 171 4.56 2.87 -11.59
C ARG A 171 4.91 1.49 -11.04
N PRO A 172 4.01 0.86 -10.26
CA PRO A 172 4.33 -0.40 -9.60
C PRO A 172 4.50 -1.53 -10.61
N THR A 173 5.43 -2.42 -10.29
CA THR A 173 5.51 -3.78 -10.83
C THR A 173 4.24 -4.57 -10.49
N ASP A 174 4.04 -5.72 -11.12
CA ASP A 174 2.86 -6.56 -10.84
C ASP A 174 2.84 -7.08 -9.40
N ALA A 175 4.01 -7.38 -8.84
CA ALA A 175 4.15 -7.80 -7.45
C ALA A 175 3.77 -6.68 -6.47
N GLU A 176 4.25 -5.45 -6.72
CA GLU A 176 3.89 -4.29 -5.91
C GLU A 176 2.40 -3.98 -6.04
N LEU A 177 1.86 -3.96 -7.25
CA LEU A 177 0.45 -3.69 -7.47
C LEU A 177 -0.45 -4.75 -6.80
N ALA A 178 -0.07 -6.02 -6.85
CA ALA A 178 -0.74 -7.08 -6.11
C ALA A 178 -0.68 -6.91 -4.58
N TYR A 179 0.41 -6.33 -4.07
CA TYR A 179 0.54 -6.00 -2.65
C TYR A 179 -0.28 -4.77 -2.25
N LEU A 180 -0.35 -3.74 -3.09
CA LEU A 180 -1.15 -2.53 -2.86
C LEU A 180 -2.64 -2.86 -2.78
N LEU A 181 -3.13 -3.62 -3.75
CA LEU A 181 -4.55 -3.84 -3.92
C LEU A 181 -5.05 -4.93 -2.95
N PRO A 182 -6.28 -4.78 -2.43
CA PRO A 182 -6.94 -5.86 -1.71
C PRO A 182 -7.09 -7.09 -2.64
N PRO A 183 -6.99 -8.31 -2.09
CA PRO A 183 -7.35 -9.51 -2.84
C PRO A 183 -8.83 -9.47 -3.22
N ARG A 184 -9.25 -10.23 -4.25
CA ARG A 184 -10.67 -10.26 -4.63
C ARG A 184 -11.49 -10.77 -3.46
N HIS A 185 -12.72 -10.27 -3.32
CA HIS A 185 -13.65 -10.71 -2.28
C HIS A 185 -13.90 -12.24 -2.29
N HIS A 186 -13.70 -12.91 -3.43
CA HIS A 186 -13.79 -14.36 -3.58
C HIS A 186 -12.53 -15.14 -3.13
N ASP A 187 -11.39 -14.46 -2.96
CA ASP A 187 -10.13 -15.07 -2.49
C ASP A 187 -10.09 -15.16 -0.94
N LYS A 188 -10.94 -14.40 -0.25
CA LYS A 188 -11.21 -14.66 1.16
C LYS A 188 -12.07 -15.90 1.22
N HIS A 189 -11.57 -16.96 1.84
CA HIS A 189 -12.45 -17.94 2.48
C HIS A 189 -13.37 -17.15 3.40
N LEU A 190 -14.57 -16.85 2.92
CA LEU A 190 -15.65 -16.46 3.80
C LEU A 190 -15.73 -17.64 4.79
N PRO A 191 -15.59 -17.42 6.11
CA PRO A 191 -16.05 -18.46 7.04
C PRO A 191 -17.46 -18.83 6.58
N PRO A 192 -17.84 -20.12 6.60
CA PRO A 192 -19.18 -20.53 6.19
C PRO A 192 -20.17 -19.54 6.80
N HIS A 193 -20.83 -18.77 5.95
CA HIS A 193 -21.93 -17.95 6.43
C HIS A 193 -22.99 -18.98 6.76
N ASP A 194 -23.12 -19.32 8.03
CA ASP A 194 -24.23 -20.09 8.55
C ASP A 194 -25.52 -19.25 8.49
N GLY A 195 -25.73 -18.44 7.44
CA GLY A 195 -26.96 -17.72 7.10
C GLY A 195 -27.57 -16.79 8.15
N MET A 196 -27.02 -16.72 9.35
CA MET A 196 -27.66 -16.11 10.50
C MET A 196 -27.03 -14.73 10.71
N PRO A 197 -27.81 -13.65 10.58
CA PRO A 197 -27.38 -12.32 11.03
C PRO A 197 -26.87 -12.43 12.46
N VAL A 198 -25.74 -11.80 12.76
CA VAL A 198 -25.29 -11.66 14.16
C VAL A 198 -26.38 -10.92 14.91
N GLN A 199 -27.04 -11.62 15.83
CA GLN A 199 -28.15 -11.06 16.59
C GLN A 199 -27.58 -10.10 17.62
N ARG A 200 -27.56 -8.81 17.26
CA ARG A 200 -27.26 -7.70 18.16
C ARG A 200 -28.40 -7.61 19.18
N GLY A 201 -28.20 -8.25 20.34
CA GLY A 201 -29.17 -8.29 21.44
C GLY A 201 -29.43 -6.93 22.11
N ASP A 202 -28.75 -5.88 21.66
CA ASP A 202 -28.85 -4.50 22.12
C ASP A 202 -29.77 -3.62 21.24
N LEU A 203 -30.28 -4.14 20.11
CA LEU A 203 -31.23 -3.41 19.27
C LEU A 203 -32.68 -3.71 19.67
N PRO A 204 -33.51 -2.67 19.95
CA PRO A 204 -34.94 -2.85 20.17
C PRO A 204 -35.61 -3.55 18.98
N PRO A 205 -36.62 -4.41 19.22
CA PRO A 205 -37.31 -5.14 18.15
C PRO A 205 -38.09 -4.24 17.19
N ALA A 206 -38.34 -2.99 17.59
CA ALA A 206 -38.87 -1.93 16.75
C ALA A 206 -38.11 -0.63 17.06
N GLY A 207 -37.61 0.02 16.01
CA GLY A 207 -36.79 1.23 16.08
C GLY A 207 -35.88 1.28 14.86
N ASP A 208 -35.61 2.47 14.32
CA ASP A 208 -34.74 2.67 13.14
C ASP A 208 -33.26 2.44 13.44
N GLY A 209 -32.91 2.02 14.66
CA GLY A 209 -31.54 1.85 15.12
C GLY A 209 -30.82 3.17 15.36
N ALA A 210 -31.53 4.31 15.35
CA ALA A 210 -30.95 5.59 15.73
C ALA A 210 -30.76 5.67 17.25
N PRO A 211 -29.63 6.24 17.73
CA PRO A 211 -29.50 6.62 19.13
C PRO A 211 -30.63 7.57 19.53
N ASN A 212 -31.24 7.33 20.69
CA ASN A 212 -32.23 8.26 21.23
C ASN A 212 -31.52 9.57 21.63
N ASN A 213 -31.83 10.66 20.92
CA ASN A 213 -31.27 12.00 21.17
C ASN A 213 -32.13 12.85 22.13
N GLU A 214 -33.09 12.24 22.84
CA GLU A 214 -33.83 12.90 23.92
C GLU A 214 -32.86 13.21 25.07
N VAL A 215 -32.21 14.37 24.99
CA VAL A 215 -31.50 14.95 26.14
C VAL A 215 -32.55 15.39 27.16
N GLY A 216 -32.54 14.76 28.34
CA GLY A 216 -33.41 15.15 29.45
C GLY A 216 -33.16 16.61 29.83
N THR A 217 -34.22 17.37 30.08
CA THR A 217 -34.18 18.81 30.40
C THR A 217 -33.70 19.15 31.82
N SER A 218 -33.03 18.24 32.52
CA SER A 218 -32.40 18.55 33.80
C SER A 218 -30.93 18.94 33.59
N GLY A 219 -30.74 20.24 33.35
CA GLY A 219 -29.50 20.92 33.73
C GLY A 219 -29.40 21.10 35.25
#